data_AF-A0A957LPC9-F1
#
_entry.id   AF-A0A957LPC9-F1
#
_cell.length_a   1.000
_cell.length_b   1.000
_cell.length_c   1.000
_cell.angle_alpha   90.00
_cell.angle_beta   90.00
_cell.angle_gamma   90.00
#
_symmetry.space_group_name_H-M   'P 1'
#
loop_
_entity.id
_entity.type
_entity.pdbx_description
1 polymer ?
#
loop_
_entity_poly.entity_id
_entity_poly.type
_entity_poly.pdbx_seq_one_letter_code
_entity_poly.pdbx_strand_id
1 'polypeptide(L)'
;TGLSQWLEDGGTPPLQKTAIDGLHLLTAGPISGNPVALLSAKRLGERLAELAALADYVLVDAPALLDVTDAALWASQVDGVVLLVNGGSTKKEQAQRAKGILERVQANLLGAVLLNAE
;
A
#
# COMPACT_ATOMS: atom_id res chain seq x y z
N THR A 1 7.06 13.95 -10.76
CA THR A 1 7.71 12.66 -10.45
C THR A 1 7.04 12.05 -9.23
N GLY A 2 7.03 10.73 -9.11
CA GLY A 2 6.40 10.00 -8.00
C GLY A 2 6.42 8.49 -8.26
N LEU A 3 5.67 7.72 -7.47
CA LEU A 3 5.61 6.27 -7.51
C LEU A 3 5.29 5.74 -8.92
N SER A 4 4.27 6.26 -9.60
CA SER A 4 3.87 5.79 -10.95
C SER A 4 5.01 5.87 -11.96
N GLN A 5 5.66 7.03 -12.03
CA GLN A 5 6.79 7.27 -12.92
C GLN A 5 8.03 6.46 -12.50
N TRP A 6 8.29 6.31 -11.20
CA TRP A 6 9.44 5.53 -10.71
C TRP A 6 9.25 4.03 -10.91
N LEU A 7 8.03 3.53 -10.84
CA LEU A 7 7.71 2.15 -11.19
C LEU A 7 8.07 1.87 -12.65
N GLU A 8 7.76 2.81 -13.56
CA GLU A 8 8.07 2.77 -15.00
C GLU A 8 9.57 2.90 -15.29
N ASP A 9 10.17 4.02 -14.90
CA ASP A 9 11.49 4.45 -15.34
C ASP A 9 12.63 3.84 -14.49
N GLY A 10 12.34 3.51 -13.23
CA GLY A 10 13.32 3.11 -12.25
C GLY A 10 14.32 4.19 -11.85
N GLY A 11 15.53 3.78 -11.46
CA GLY A 11 16.55 4.67 -10.92
C GLY A 11 16.30 5.03 -9.46
N THR A 12 16.78 6.21 -9.04
CA THR A 12 16.67 6.66 -7.65
C THR A 12 15.21 6.98 -7.29
N PRO A 13 14.68 6.48 -6.15
CA PRO A 13 13.33 6.81 -5.73
C PRO A 13 13.20 8.32 -5.50
N PRO A 14 12.16 8.98 -6.05
CA PRO A 14 11.98 10.44 -5.94
C PRO A 14 11.40 10.81 -4.55
N LEU A 15 12.15 10.53 -3.50
CA LEU A 15 11.80 10.79 -2.10
C LEU A 15 11.87 12.30 -1.80
N GLN A 16 10.82 12.81 -1.17
CA GLN A 16 10.72 14.21 -0.74
C GLN A 16 10.93 14.30 0.76
N LYS A 17 11.78 15.23 1.21
CA LYS A 17 11.89 15.55 2.64
C LYS A 17 10.59 16.18 3.12
N THR A 18 10.13 15.77 4.29
CA THR A 18 9.01 16.42 4.96
C THR A 18 9.53 17.42 6.02
N ALA A 19 8.61 18.14 6.67
CA ALA A 19 8.95 18.97 7.82
C ALA A 19 9.27 18.16 9.10
N ILE A 20 9.06 16.84 9.07
CA ILE A 20 9.31 15.92 10.18
C ILE A 20 10.63 15.21 9.91
N ASP A 21 11.59 15.36 10.83
CA ASP A 21 12.88 14.69 10.72
C ASP A 21 12.71 13.17 10.72
N GLY A 22 13.46 12.51 9.83
CA GLY A 22 13.37 11.06 9.63
C GLY A 22 12.21 10.60 8.76
N LEU A 23 11.28 11.50 8.37
CA LEU A 23 10.17 11.16 7.48
C LEU A 23 10.38 11.68 6.06
N HIS A 24 10.38 10.76 5.11
CA HIS A 24 10.38 11.04 3.68
C HIS A 24 9.07 10.59 3.04
N LEU A 25 8.63 11.33 2.01
CA LEU A 25 7.40 11.06 1.28
C LEU A 25 7.72 10.68 -0.17
N LEU A 26 7.20 9.53 -0.61
CA LEU A 26 7.05 9.19 -2.01
C LEU A 26 5.59 9.39 -2.41
N THR A 27 5.30 10.41 -3.22
CA THR A 27 3.94 10.68 -3.69
C THR A 27 3.53 9.69 -4.77
N ALA A 28 2.22 9.52 -5.02
CA ALA A 28 1.71 8.63 -6.07
C ALA A 28 2.26 8.95 -7.47
N GLY A 29 2.55 10.23 -7.75
CA GLY A 29 2.98 10.69 -9.07
C GLY A 29 1.80 10.97 -10.01
N PRO A 30 2.07 11.31 -11.29
CA PRO A 30 1.03 11.54 -12.27
C PRO A 30 0.19 10.28 -12.46
N ILE A 31 -1.10 10.47 -12.78
CA ILE A 31 -1.96 9.36 -13.19
C ILE A 31 -1.43 8.86 -14.54
N SER A 32 -0.69 7.76 -14.48
CA SER A 32 -0.36 6.95 -15.66
C SER A 32 -1.63 6.21 -16.11
N GLY A 33 -1.61 5.61 -17.30
CA GLY A 33 -2.67 4.68 -17.72
C GLY A 33 -2.83 3.49 -16.75
N ASN A 34 -3.57 2.46 -17.18
CA ASN A 34 -3.96 1.29 -16.37
C ASN A 34 -2.92 0.89 -15.26
N PRO A 35 -3.17 1.22 -13.97
CA PRO A 35 -2.23 1.00 -12.87
C PRO A 35 -1.80 -0.47 -12.73
N VAL A 36 -2.69 -1.39 -13.10
CA VAL A 36 -2.45 -2.84 -13.09
C VAL A 36 -1.34 -3.24 -14.07
N ALA A 37 -1.18 -2.51 -15.19
CA ALA A 37 -0.12 -2.80 -16.16
C ALA A 37 1.28 -2.40 -15.65
N LEU A 38 1.34 -1.49 -14.67
CA LEU A 38 2.59 -1.03 -14.07
C LEU A 38 2.99 -1.84 -12.85
N LEU A 39 2.00 -2.38 -12.14
CA LEU A 39 2.15 -3.14 -10.93
C LEU A 39 2.20 -4.64 -11.24
N SER A 40 3.37 -5.13 -11.69
CA SER A 40 3.66 -6.56 -11.57
C SER A 40 4.20 -6.85 -10.18
N ALA A 41 3.85 -8.01 -9.60
CA ALA A 41 4.37 -8.43 -8.29
C ALA A 41 5.90 -8.33 -8.22
N LYS A 42 6.59 -8.74 -9.29
CA LYS A 42 8.05 -8.65 -9.39
C LYS A 42 8.56 -7.21 -9.29
N ARG A 43 8.05 -6.28 -10.13
CA ARG A 43 8.51 -4.89 -10.14
C ARG A 43 8.20 -4.19 -8.82
N LEU A 44 7.01 -4.43 -8.27
CA LEU A 44 6.62 -3.86 -6.99
C LEU A 44 7.52 -4.37 -5.87
N GLY A 45 7.79 -5.68 -5.81
CA GLY A 45 8.69 -6.27 -4.82
C GLY A 45 10.12 -5.74 -4.92
N GLU A 46 10.68 -5.59 -6.13
CA GLU A 46 11.99 -4.98 -6.35
C GLU A 46 12.05 -3.54 -5.81
N ARG A 47 11.01 -2.74 -6.08
CA ARG A 47 10.93 -1.35 -5.63
C ARG A 47 10.74 -1.24 -4.12
N LEU A 48 9.93 -2.09 -3.51
CA LEU A 48 9.77 -2.14 -2.05
C LEU A 48 11.08 -2.55 -1.37
N ALA A 49 11.84 -3.47 -1.94
CA ALA A 49 13.17 -3.84 -1.44
C ALA A 49 14.17 -2.67 -1.52
N GLU A 50 14.14 -1.89 -2.61
CA GLU A 50 14.93 -0.66 -2.73
C GLU A 50 14.58 0.37 -1.64
N LEU A 51 13.29 0.53 -1.31
CA LEU A 51 12.87 1.43 -0.22
C LEU A 51 13.26 0.89 1.15
N ALA A 52 13.12 -0.42 1.39
CA ALA A 52 13.49 -1.07 2.64
C ALA A 52 14.99 -0.98 2.93
N ALA A 53 15.84 -0.86 1.90
CA ALA A 53 17.27 -0.63 2.08
C ALA A 53 17.62 0.81 2.52
N LEU A 54 16.68 1.76 2.40
CA LEU A 54 16.89 3.18 2.66
C LEU A 54 16.22 3.69 3.95
N ALA A 55 15.35 2.89 4.56
CA ALA A 55 14.56 3.27 5.72
C ALA A 55 14.35 2.10 6.68
N ASP A 56 14.26 2.39 7.98
CA ASP A 56 13.93 1.38 9.00
C ASP A 56 12.50 0.84 8.82
N TYR A 57 11.60 1.68 8.32
CA TYR A 57 10.20 1.36 8.06
C TYR A 57 9.71 2.00 6.77
N VAL A 58 8.95 1.25 5.99
CA VAL A 58 8.25 1.73 4.78
C VAL A 58 6.74 1.61 5.02
N LEU A 59 6.06 2.75 5.14
CA LEU A 59 4.61 2.79 5.25
C LEU A 59 3.99 2.97 3.87
N VAL A 60 3.09 2.06 3.51
CA VAL A 60 2.38 2.09 2.23
C VAL A 60 0.93 2.46 2.48
N ASP A 61 0.49 3.58 1.91
CA ASP A 61 -0.92 3.91 1.80
C ASP A 61 -1.49 3.19 0.57
N ALA A 62 -2.38 2.23 0.81
CA ALA A 62 -2.93 1.35 -0.21
C ALA A 62 -4.41 1.66 -0.50
N PRO A 63 -4.88 1.45 -1.74
CA PRO A 63 -6.28 1.67 -2.07
C PRO A 63 -7.22 0.75 -1.28
N ALA A 64 -8.51 1.14 -1.18
CA ALA A 64 -9.52 0.37 -0.47
C ALA A 64 -9.67 -1.05 -1.04
N LEU A 65 -9.49 -2.06 -0.18
CA LEU A 65 -9.41 -3.47 -0.58
C LEU A 65 -10.65 -4.02 -1.28
N LEU A 66 -11.83 -3.45 -0.99
CA LEU A 66 -13.10 -3.91 -1.57
C LEU A 66 -13.47 -3.21 -2.88
N ASP A 67 -12.84 -2.08 -3.18
CA ASP A 67 -13.20 -1.19 -4.29
C ASP A 67 -12.23 -1.30 -5.47
N VAL A 68 -10.96 -1.59 -5.19
CA VAL A 68 -9.91 -1.62 -6.21
C VAL A 68 -9.28 -3.01 -6.29
N THR A 69 -9.21 -3.56 -7.50
CA THR A 69 -8.76 -4.94 -7.74
C THR A 69 -7.28 -5.19 -7.46
N ASP A 70 -6.44 -4.17 -7.52
CA ASP A 70 -4.99 -4.27 -7.28
C ASP A 70 -4.58 -4.05 -5.82
N ALA A 71 -5.50 -3.66 -4.93
CA ALA A 71 -5.21 -3.47 -3.51
C ALA A 71 -4.65 -4.74 -2.85
N ALA A 72 -5.10 -5.91 -3.29
CA ALA A 72 -4.62 -7.20 -2.79
C ALA A 72 -3.17 -7.51 -3.22
N LEU A 73 -2.71 -6.93 -4.33
CA LEU A 73 -1.32 -7.07 -4.76
C LEU A 73 -0.39 -6.39 -3.75
N TRP A 74 -0.70 -5.15 -3.34
CA TRP A 74 0.05 -4.44 -2.30
C TRP A 74 0.16 -5.26 -1.02
N ALA A 75 -0.96 -5.81 -0.54
CA ALA A 75 -1.01 -6.64 0.65
C ALA A 75 -0.11 -7.89 0.57
N SER A 76 0.10 -8.45 -0.63
CA SER A 76 0.96 -9.62 -0.84
C SER A 76 2.46 -9.30 -0.91
N GLN A 77 2.83 -8.04 -1.04
CA GLN A 77 4.22 -7.60 -1.25
C GLN A 77 4.85 -6.93 -0.01
N VAL A 78 4.11 -6.81 1.09
CA VAL A 78 4.55 -6.16 2.33
C VAL A 78 4.65 -7.16 3.47
N ASP A 79 5.49 -6.85 4.47
CA ASP A 79 5.73 -7.74 5.62
C ASP A 79 4.52 -7.85 6.57
N GLY A 80 3.63 -6.86 6.55
CA GLY A 80 2.47 -6.79 7.41
C GLY A 80 1.42 -5.81 6.93
N VAL A 81 0.15 -6.14 7.20
CA VAL A 81 -1.01 -5.33 6.85
C VAL A 81 -1.77 -4.97 8.11
N VAL A 82 -2.18 -3.70 8.22
CA VAL A 82 -3.13 -3.22 9.24
C VAL A 82 -4.43 -2.88 8.53
N LEU A 83 -5.53 -3.54 8.91
CA LEU A 83 -6.84 -3.29 8.31
C LEU A 83 -7.54 -2.13 9.02
N LEU A 84 -7.78 -1.03 8.29
CA LEU A 84 -8.58 0.09 8.80
C LEU A 84 -10.07 -0.19 8.59
N VAL A 85 -10.86 -0.10 9.65
CA VAL A 85 -12.32 -0.31 9.63
C VAL A 85 -13.00 0.94 10.17
N ASN A 86 -13.89 1.56 9.40
CA ASN A 86 -14.61 2.75 9.85
C ASN A 86 -15.92 2.33 10.55
N GLY A 87 -16.04 2.58 11.86
CA GLY A 87 -17.15 2.13 12.70
C GLY A 87 -18.52 2.67 12.27
N GLY A 88 -18.57 3.89 11.72
CA GLY A 88 -19.82 4.51 11.28
C GLY A 88 -20.32 4.09 9.89
N SER A 89 -19.48 3.45 9.07
CA SER A 89 -19.81 3.19 7.66
C SER A 89 -19.47 1.78 7.16
N THR A 90 -18.48 1.12 7.75
CA THR A 90 -18.04 -0.22 7.34
C THR A 90 -18.89 -1.27 8.04
N LYS A 91 -19.71 -2.00 7.27
CA LYS A 91 -20.48 -3.11 7.82
C LYS A 91 -19.56 -4.27 8.22
N LYS A 92 -19.98 -5.05 9.21
CA LYS A 92 -19.23 -6.23 9.68
C LYS A 92 -18.91 -7.20 8.53
N GLU A 93 -19.86 -7.41 7.62
CA GLU A 93 -19.70 -8.31 6.47
C GLU A 93 -18.63 -7.80 5.50
N GLN A 94 -18.51 -6.48 5.34
CA GLN A 94 -17.46 -5.86 4.52
C GLN A 94 -16.07 -6.09 5.15
N ALA A 95 -15.95 -5.87 6.46
CA ALA A 95 -14.70 -6.14 7.18
C ALA A 95 -14.30 -7.62 7.10
N GLN A 96 -15.26 -8.54 7.25
CA GLN A 96 -15.02 -9.97 7.10
C GLN A 96 -14.60 -10.35 5.66
N ARG A 97 -15.24 -9.75 4.64
CA ARG A 97 -14.85 -9.95 3.24
C ARG A 97 -13.44 -9.45 2.98
N ALA A 98 -13.08 -8.28 3.51
CA ALA A 98 -11.73 -7.72 3.40
C ALA A 98 -10.69 -8.67 4.03
N LYS A 99 -10.93 -9.16 5.25
CA LYS A 99 -10.10 -10.18 5.90
C LYS A 99 -9.94 -11.43 5.02
N GLY A 100 -11.03 -11.93 4.45
CA GLY A 100 -10.98 -13.11 3.58
C GLY A 100 -10.20 -12.89 2.28
N ILE A 101 -10.14 -11.66 1.76
CA ILE A 101 -9.26 -11.33 0.62
C ILE A 101 -7.80 -11.38 1.05
N LEU A 102 -7.45 -10.76 2.18
CA LEU A 102 -6.09 -10.77 2.73
C LEU A 102 -5.59 -12.21 2.99
N GLU A 103 -6.43 -13.06 3.56
CA GLU A 103 -6.11 -14.48 3.80
C GLU A 103 -5.84 -15.25 2.50
N ARG A 104 -6.62 -14.99 1.43
CA ARG A 104 -6.44 -15.66 0.12
C ARG A 104 -5.13 -15.29 -0.56
N VAL A 105 -4.67 -14.05 -0.38
CA VAL A 105 -3.37 -13.61 -0.90
C VAL A 105 -2.23 -13.87 0.09
N GLN A 106 -2.50 -14.60 1.18
CA GLN A 106 -1.55 -14.95 2.22
C GLN A 106 -0.86 -13.73 2.86
N ALA A 107 -1.57 -12.60 2.91
CA ALA A 107 -1.06 -11.40 3.56
C ALA A 107 -0.99 -11.60 5.08
N ASN A 108 0.09 -11.11 5.69
CA ASN A 108 0.27 -11.13 7.13
C ASN A 108 -0.57 -10.01 7.79
N LEU A 109 -1.82 -10.31 8.13
CA LEU A 109 -2.70 -9.37 8.83
C LEU A 109 -2.26 -9.24 10.29
N LEU A 110 -1.59 -8.13 10.62
CA LEU A 110 -1.12 -7.84 11.97
C LEU A 110 -2.26 -7.54 12.94
N GLY A 111 -3.34 -6.97 12.42
CA GLY A 111 -4.51 -6.59 13.20
C GLY A 111 -5.42 -5.62 12.46
N ALA A 112 -6.43 -5.12 13.16
CA ALA A 112 -7.35 -4.11 12.64
C ALA A 112 -7.41 -2.90 13.57
N VAL A 113 -7.62 -1.72 12.99
CA VAL A 113 -7.85 -0.47 13.71
C VAL A 113 -9.26 0.01 13.42
N LEU A 114 -10.04 0.22 14.48
CA LEU A 114 -11.37 0.80 14.38
C LEU A 114 -11.24 2.33 14.38
N LEU A 115 -11.65 2.96 13.30
CA LEU A 115 -11.72 4.41 13.14
C LEU A 115 -13.15 4.88 13.42
N ASN A 116 -13.32 6.08 13.97
CA ASN A 116 -14.62 6.69 14.25
C ASN A 116 -15.55 5.75 15.05
N ALA A 117 -15.07 5.31 16.23
CA ALA A 117 -15.77 4.37 17.10
C ALA A 117 -16.84 5.03 18.00
N GLU A 118 -17.31 6.22 17.61
CA GLU A 118 -18.26 7.03 18.37
C GLU A 118 -19.70 6.49 18.32
#